data_AF-A0A9X2ZED9-F1
#
_entry.id   AF-A0A9X2ZED9-F1
#
_cell.length_a   1.000
_cell.length_b   1.000
_cell.length_c   1.000
_cell.angle_alpha   90.00
_cell.angle_beta   90.00
_cell.angle_gamma   90.00
#
_symmetry.space_group_name_H-M   'P 1'
#
loop_
_entity.id
_entity.type
_entity.pdbx_description
1 polymer ?
#
loop_
_entity_poly.entity_id
_entity_poly.type
_entity_poly.pdbx_seq_one_letter_code
_entity_poly.pdbx_strand_id
1 'polypeptide(L)'
;MTQDYISLANNISPKVTKLLYNSKDSVAVVFKFLFDEAKRKGVTNTQITLGTHSKVYKTKDELQCSIPMTTILKKDSIKSVSEAFIIMVSNHIGEKWYFSITDGYYKSILNIHPKLIVPNRKLLVYENDKLIDRE
;
A
#
# COMPACT_ATOMS: atom_id res chain seq x y z
N MET A 1 15.59 -6.69 -11.54
CA MET A 1 14.22 -7.24 -11.51
C MET A 1 13.37 -6.42 -12.45
N THR A 2 12.85 -7.03 -13.52
CA THR A 2 11.87 -6.40 -14.40
C THR A 2 10.58 -6.27 -13.58
N GLN A 3 10.20 -5.04 -13.23
CA GLN A 3 8.99 -4.82 -12.44
C GLN A 3 7.78 -4.91 -13.37
N ASP A 4 6.97 -5.94 -13.17
CA ASP A 4 5.71 -6.11 -13.89
C ASP A 4 4.61 -5.27 -13.23
N TYR A 5 4.60 -3.98 -13.58
CA TYR A 5 3.63 -3.00 -13.08
C TYR A 5 2.19 -3.33 -13.50
N ILE A 6 2.02 -4.03 -14.62
CA ILE A 6 0.71 -4.43 -15.14
C ILE A 6 0.14 -5.52 -14.24
N SER A 7 0.95 -6.53 -13.89
CA SER A 7 0.56 -7.56 -12.92
C SER A 7 0.26 -6.96 -11.54
N LEU A 8 1.01 -5.95 -11.10
CA LEU A 8 0.70 -5.27 -9.84
C LEU A 8 -0.63 -4.49 -9.91
N ALA A 9 -0.87 -3.76 -11.01
CA ALA A 9 -2.11 -3.03 -11.26
C ALA A 9 -3.34 -3.95 -11.32
N ASN A 10 -3.17 -5.18 -11.80
CA ASN A 10 -4.23 -6.19 -11.86
C ASN A 10 -4.75 -6.63 -10.49
N ASN A 11 -3.96 -6.42 -9.44
CA ASN A 11 -4.30 -6.78 -8.07
C ASN A 11 -4.85 -5.61 -7.25
N ILE A 12 -4.96 -4.40 -7.82
CA ILE A 12 -5.66 -3.28 -7.16
C ILE A 12 -7.19 -3.48 -7.22
N SER A 13 -7.86 -3.06 -6.16
CA SER A 13 -9.32 -3.01 -6.07
C SER A 13 -9.93 -2.30 -7.29
N PRO A 14 -10.84 -2.95 -8.04
CA PRO A 14 -11.53 -2.31 -9.16
C PRO A 14 -12.22 -0.99 -8.79
N LYS A 15 -12.73 -0.88 -7.55
CA LYS A 15 -13.33 0.36 -7.03
C LYS A 15 -12.30 1.49 -6.98
N VAL A 16 -11.12 1.22 -6.44
CA VAL A 16 -10.03 2.20 -6.35
C VAL A 16 -9.53 2.58 -7.73
N THR A 17 -9.32 1.60 -8.61
CA THR A 17 -8.91 1.85 -9.99
C THR A 17 -9.88 2.78 -10.70
N LYS A 18 -11.19 2.51 -10.61
CA LYS A 18 -12.22 3.31 -11.25
C LYS A 18 -12.31 4.73 -10.67
N LEU A 19 -12.18 4.88 -9.35
CA LEU A 19 -12.39 6.16 -8.68
C LEU A 19 -11.17 7.09 -8.73
N LEU A 20 -9.96 6.55 -8.69
CA LEU A 20 -8.74 7.36 -8.53
C LEU A 20 -7.84 7.38 -9.76
N TYR A 21 -7.89 6.33 -10.58
CA TYR A 21 -6.93 6.14 -11.66
C TYR A 21 -7.59 6.02 -13.04
N ASN A 22 -8.91 5.97 -13.13
CA ASN A 22 -9.73 5.72 -14.33
C ASN A 22 -9.52 4.34 -14.98
N SER A 23 -8.29 3.83 -15.07
CA SER A 23 -7.94 2.56 -15.73
C SER A 23 -6.80 1.83 -15.01
N LYS A 24 -6.64 0.53 -15.30
CA LYS A 24 -5.50 -0.26 -14.81
C LYS A 24 -4.17 0.19 -15.43
N ASP A 25 -4.19 0.66 -16.68
CA ASP A 25 -2.98 1.16 -17.36
C ASP A 25 -2.48 2.42 -16.65
N SER A 26 -3.39 3.30 -16.23
CA SER A 26 -3.05 4.48 -15.43
C SER A 26 -2.45 4.10 -14.07
N VAL A 27 -2.94 3.04 -13.41
CA VAL A 27 -2.33 2.50 -12.19
C VAL A 27 -0.90 2.01 -12.46
N ALA A 28 -0.69 1.25 -13.55
CA ALA A 28 0.62 0.75 -13.92
C ALA A 28 1.62 1.89 -14.23
N VAL A 29 1.15 2.95 -14.90
CA VAL A 29 1.93 4.17 -15.15
C VAL A 29 2.32 4.86 -13.84
N VAL A 30 1.40 4.98 -12.87
CA VAL A 30 1.69 5.57 -11.56
C VAL A 30 2.73 4.74 -10.81
N PHE A 31 2.59 3.42 -10.78
CA PHE A 31 3.60 2.56 -10.15
C PHE A 31 4.96 2.72 -10.82
N LYS A 32 5.03 2.66 -12.15
CA LYS A 32 6.26 2.89 -12.89
C LYS A 32 6.89 4.23 -12.54
N PHE A 33 6.10 5.30 -12.51
CA PHE A 33 6.57 6.62 -12.14
C PHE A 33 7.16 6.65 -10.72
N LEU A 34 6.49 6.06 -9.74
CA LEU A 34 6.97 6.01 -8.35
C LEU A 34 8.31 5.27 -8.22
N PHE A 35 8.45 4.13 -8.91
CA PHE A 35 9.70 3.37 -8.91
C PHE A 35 10.83 4.08 -9.68
N ASP A 36 10.53 4.66 -10.85
CA ASP A 36 11.50 5.42 -11.63
C ASP A 36 11.95 6.69 -10.87
N GLU A 37 11.05 7.35 -10.13
CA GLU A 37 11.35 8.49 -9.26
C GLU A 37 12.23 8.08 -8.07
N ALA A 38 11.93 6.96 -7.39
CA ALA A 38 12.77 6.42 -6.33
C ALA A 38 14.19 6.12 -6.84
N LYS A 39 14.30 5.50 -8.02
CA LYS A 39 15.58 5.22 -8.67
C LYS A 39 16.32 6.51 -9.04
N ARG A 40 15.65 7.50 -9.65
CA ARG A 40 16.24 8.81 -9.99
C ARG A 40 16.73 9.56 -8.76
N LYS A 41 16.03 9.42 -7.63
CA LYS A 41 16.41 10.05 -6.36
C LYS A 41 17.56 9.33 -5.65
N GLY A 42 18.08 8.23 -6.21
CA GLY A 42 19.21 7.49 -5.66
C GLY A 42 18.83 6.58 -4.49
N VAL A 43 17.57 6.15 -4.38
CA VAL A 43 17.20 5.13 -3.39
C VAL A 43 17.97 3.85 -3.72
N THR A 44 18.85 3.44 -2.81
CA THR A 44 19.77 2.32 -3.00
C THR A 44 19.20 1.00 -2.52
N ASN A 45 18.21 1.04 -1.62
CA ASN A 45 17.56 -0.15 -1.11
C ASN A 45 16.10 0.15 -0.75
N THR A 46 15.21 -0.76 -1.16
CA THR A 46 13.81 -0.79 -0.77
C THR A 46 13.50 -2.17 -0.21
N GLN A 47 13.20 -2.25 1.08
CA GLN A 47 12.70 -3.46 1.72
C GLN A 47 11.22 -3.27 2.04
N ILE A 48 10.39 -4.23 1.64
CA ILE A 48 8.97 -4.28 1.99
C ILE A 48 8.75 -5.55 2.79
N THR A 49 8.08 -5.44 3.92
CA THR A 49 7.68 -6.57 4.76
C THR A 49 6.20 -6.49 5.03
N LEU A 50 5.50 -7.60 4.81
CA LEU A 50 4.07 -7.73 5.08
C LEU A 50 3.88 -8.57 6.35
N GLY A 51 3.02 -8.08 7.23
CA GLY A 51 2.61 -8.81 8.43
C GLY A 51 1.50 -9.81 8.15
N THR A 52 0.97 -10.40 9.21
CA THR A 52 -0.23 -11.24 9.14
C THR A 52 -1.47 -10.38 8.91
N HIS A 53 -2.40 -10.89 8.11
CA HIS A 53 -3.69 -10.22 7.94
C HIS A 53 -4.46 -10.17 9.26
N SER A 54 -5.28 -9.13 9.42
CA SER A 54 -6.24 -9.03 10.52
C SER A 54 -7.30 -10.13 10.43
N LYS A 55 -8.18 -10.17 11.43
CA LYS A 55 -9.45 -10.88 11.30
C LYS A 55 -10.16 -10.44 10.00
N VAL A 56 -10.74 -11.41 9.30
CA VAL A 56 -11.58 -11.16 8.13
C VAL A 56 -12.96 -10.75 8.61
N TYR A 57 -13.45 -9.63 8.09
CA TYR A 57 -14.78 -9.11 8.35
C TYR A 57 -15.61 -9.17 7.07
N LYS A 58 -16.90 -9.48 7.21
CA LYS A 58 -17.86 -9.36 6.11
C LYS A 58 -18.48 -7.96 6.17
N THR A 59 -18.43 -7.23 5.06
CA THR A 59 -19.10 -5.94 4.90
C THR A 59 -19.94 -5.97 3.63
N LYS A 60 -21.26 -5.95 3.79
CA LYS A 60 -22.20 -6.15 2.67
C LYS A 60 -21.86 -7.45 1.92
N ASP A 61 -21.47 -7.35 0.66
CA ASP A 61 -21.17 -8.46 -0.24
C ASP A 61 -19.66 -8.75 -0.36
N GLU A 62 -18.83 -8.12 0.49
CA GLU A 62 -17.37 -8.22 0.40
C GLU A 62 -16.78 -8.77 1.70
N LEU A 63 -15.70 -9.54 1.58
CA LEU A 63 -14.80 -9.84 2.69
C LEU A 63 -13.69 -8.79 2.72
N GLN A 64 -13.30 -8.38 3.91
CA GLN A 64 -12.27 -7.36 4.12
C GLN A 64 -11.32 -7.78 5.23
N CYS A 65 -10.02 -7.55 5.03
CA CYS A 65 -9.02 -7.60 6.10
C CYS A 65 -7.94 -6.53 5.85
N SER A 66 -7.11 -6.27 6.84
CA SER A 66 -5.96 -5.37 6.71
C SER A 66 -4.66 -6.13 6.92
N ILE A 67 -3.62 -5.75 6.20
CA ILE A 67 -2.27 -6.33 6.31
C ILE A 67 -1.31 -5.20 6.68
N PRO A 68 -0.62 -5.28 7.84
CA PRO A 68 0.45 -4.35 8.16
C PRO A 68 1.56 -4.44 7.10
N MET A 69 2.06 -3.30 6.66
CA MET A 69 3.16 -3.20 5.72
C MET A 69 4.23 -2.29 6.31
N THR A 70 5.47 -2.76 6.36
CA THR A 70 6.64 -1.94 6.67
C THR A 70 7.46 -1.77 5.42
N THR A 71 7.74 -0.52 5.05
CA THR A 71 8.62 -0.16 3.94
C THR A 71 9.84 0.56 4.49
N ILE A 72 11.03 0.07 4.18
CA ILE A 72 12.29 0.72 4.50
C ILE A 72 12.91 1.21 3.20
N LEU A 73 13.13 2.51 3.09
CA LEU A 73 13.88 3.11 1.99
C LEU A 73 15.21 3.61 2.53
N LYS A 74 16.30 3.35 1.80
CA LYS A 74 17.63 3.87 2.12
C LYS A 74 18.17 4.69 0.96
N LYS A 75 18.77 5.82 1.30
CA LYS A 75 19.52 6.68 0.39
C LYS A 75 20.67 7.29 1.18
N ASP A 76 21.91 7.04 0.77
CA ASP A 76 23.09 7.54 1.46
C ASP A 76 23.04 7.23 2.98
N SER A 77 23.20 8.25 3.84
CA SER A 77 23.05 8.16 5.30
C SER A 77 21.60 8.17 5.79
N ILE A 78 20.63 8.39 4.90
CA ILE A 78 19.21 8.52 5.22
C ILE A 78 18.51 7.17 5.13
N LYS A 79 17.76 6.84 6.18
CA LYS A 79 16.86 5.70 6.23
C LYS A 79 15.46 6.20 6.60
N SER A 80 14.46 5.93 5.77
CA SER A 80 13.07 6.11 6.15
C SER A 80 12.40 4.77 6.40
N VAL A 81 11.60 4.71 7.46
CA VAL A 81 10.79 3.55 7.85
C VAL A 81 9.33 3.99 7.85
N SER A 82 8.56 3.47 6.91
CA SER A 82 7.12 3.71 6.82
C SER A 82 6.38 2.47 7.29
N GLU A 83 5.53 2.64 8.29
CA GLU A 83 4.54 1.64 8.70
C GLU A 83 3.17 2.07 8.15
N ALA A 84 2.55 1.20 7.38
CA ALA A 84 1.25 1.44 6.77
C ALA A 84 0.40 0.18 6.85
N PHE A 85 -0.85 0.29 6.40
CA PHE A 85 -1.76 -0.85 6.30
C PHE A 85 -2.30 -0.93 4.88
N ILE A 86 -2.29 -2.15 4.35
CA ILE A 86 -2.95 -2.49 3.10
C ILE A 86 -4.35 -2.99 3.45
N ILE A 87 -5.37 -2.55 2.74
CA ILE A 87 -6.70 -3.13 2.85
C ILE A 87 -6.88 -4.14 1.74
N MET A 88 -7.21 -5.37 2.11
CA MET A 88 -7.56 -6.43 1.18
C MET A 88 -9.07 -6.57 1.12
N VAL A 89 -9.62 -6.70 -0.08
CA VAL A 89 -11.04 -6.90 -0.33
C VAL A 89 -11.27 -8.10 -1.25
N SER A 90 -12.31 -8.88 -0.99
CA SER A 90 -12.73 -9.98 -1.85
C SER A 90 -14.22 -9.95 -2.08
N ASN A 91 -14.63 -10.03 -3.36
CA ASN A 91 -16.03 -10.03 -3.77
C ASN A 91 -16.49 -11.44 -4.18
N HIS A 92 -15.64 -12.44 -3.99
CA HIS A 92 -15.87 -13.84 -4.37
C HIS A 92 -15.58 -14.76 -3.19
N ILE A 93 -16.08 -14.40 -2.00
CA ILE A 93 -16.00 -15.21 -0.77
C ILE A 93 -14.55 -15.71 -0.48
N GLY A 94 -13.54 -14.91 -0.81
CA GLY A 94 -12.14 -15.20 -0.54
C GLY A 94 -11.39 -15.96 -1.63
N GLU A 95 -12.02 -16.31 -2.76
CA GLU A 95 -11.33 -16.96 -3.90
C GLU A 95 -10.32 -16.02 -4.57
N LYS A 96 -10.66 -14.72 -4.64
CA LYS A 96 -9.80 -13.69 -5.20
C LYS A 96 -9.78 -12.45 -4.33
N TRP A 97 -8.59 -11.95 -4.06
CA TRP A 97 -8.36 -10.77 -3.25
C TRP A 97 -7.74 -9.65 -4.08
N TYR A 98 -8.18 -8.44 -3.81
CA TYR A 98 -7.64 -7.22 -4.36
C TYR A 98 -7.16 -6.34 -3.22
N PHE A 99 -6.08 -5.60 -3.43
CA PHE A 99 -5.57 -4.69 -2.43
C PHE A 99 -5.91 -3.23 -2.75
N SER A 100 -5.98 -2.42 -1.71
CA SER A 100 -6.04 -0.98 -1.77
C SER A 100 -4.95 -0.43 -0.85
N ILE A 101 -4.06 0.37 -1.41
CA ILE A 101 -3.11 1.15 -0.61
C ILE A 101 -3.87 2.40 -0.19
N THR A 102 -4.14 2.54 1.10
CA THR A 102 -4.72 3.77 1.64
C THR A 102 -4.01 4.13 2.93
N ASP A 103 -3.65 5.40 3.03
CA ASP A 103 -3.26 6.12 4.24
C ASP A 103 -4.46 6.45 5.15
N GLY A 104 -5.67 5.97 4.81
CA GLY A 104 -6.92 6.26 5.49
C GLY A 104 -7.77 7.32 4.79
N TYR A 105 -7.27 8.01 3.77
CA TYR A 105 -8.02 9.06 3.06
C TYR A 105 -9.22 8.52 2.27
N TYR A 106 -9.17 7.25 1.88
CA TYR A 106 -10.19 6.58 1.07
C TYR A 106 -11.15 5.71 1.88
N LYS A 107 -11.19 5.89 3.21
CA LYS A 107 -12.04 5.08 4.09
C LYS A 107 -13.52 5.11 3.71
N SER A 108 -14.01 6.28 3.30
CA SER A 108 -15.40 6.50 2.87
C SER A 108 -15.75 5.78 1.57
N ILE A 109 -14.83 5.73 0.60
CA ILE A 109 -15.08 5.10 -0.70
C ILE A 109 -14.96 3.57 -0.65
N LEU A 110 -14.18 3.04 0.29
CA LEU A 110 -13.92 1.61 0.42
C LEU A 110 -14.97 0.84 1.24
N ASN A 111 -16.00 1.51 1.77
CA ASN A 111 -17.01 0.90 2.64
C ASN A 111 -16.34 0.02 3.72
N ILE A 112 -15.32 0.56 4.40
CA ILE A 112 -14.52 -0.22 5.33
C ILE A 112 -15.37 -0.69 6.51
N HIS A 113 -15.23 -1.97 6.88
CA HIS A 113 -15.88 -2.50 8.06
C HIS A 113 -15.51 -1.64 9.28
N PRO A 114 -16.46 -1.21 10.14
CA PRO A 114 -16.16 -0.31 11.26
C PRO A 114 -15.20 -0.91 12.30
N LYS A 115 -15.11 -2.24 12.37
CA LYS A 115 -14.15 -2.95 13.23
C LYS A 115 -12.80 -3.26 12.55
N LEU A 116 -12.63 -2.90 11.28
CA LEU A 116 -11.36 -3.09 10.58
C LEU A 116 -10.38 -2.00 11.03
N ILE A 117 -9.31 -2.43 11.67
CA ILE A 117 -8.26 -1.53 12.15
C ILE A 117 -7.38 -1.14 10.96
N VAL A 118 -7.46 0.13 10.58
CA VAL A 118 -6.60 0.78 9.58
C VAL A 118 -6.09 2.08 10.19
N PRO A 119 -5.00 2.01 11.00
CA PRO A 119 -4.32 3.16 11.54
C PRO A 119 -3.78 4.06 10.43
N ASN A 120 -3.51 5.32 10.77
CA ASN A 120 -2.78 6.20 9.86
C ASN A 120 -1.36 5.68 9.66
N ARG A 121 -0.77 6.03 8.51
CA ARG A 121 0.63 5.78 8.23
C ARG A 121 1.49 6.40 9.34
N LYS A 122 2.52 5.69 9.78
CA LYS A 122 3.63 6.26 10.55
C LYS A 122 4.86 6.32 9.67
N LEU A 123 5.60 7.42 9.74
CA LEU A 123 6.86 7.61 9.04
C LEU A 123 7.92 8.02 10.06
N LEU A 124 9.05 7.32 10.05
CA LEU A 124 10.24 7.66 10.83
C LEU A 124 11.39 7.90 9.86
N VAL A 125 12.11 9.01 10.02
CA VAL A 125 13.28 9.33 9.20
C VAL A 125 14.51 9.39 10.08
N TYR A 126 15.56 8.70 9.66
CA TYR A 126 16.84 8.63 10.34
C TYR A 126 17.94 9.16 9.44
N GLU A 127 18.90 9.86 10.03
CA GLU A 127 20.19 10.20 9.42
C GLU A 127 21.30 9.63 10.29
N ASN A 128 22.20 8.84 9.70
CA ASN A 128 23.27 8.16 10.44
C ASN A 128 22.73 7.41 11.68
N ASP A 129 21.61 6.70 11.48
CA ASP A 129 20.86 5.95 12.50
C ASP A 129 20.28 6.77 13.68
N LYS A 130 20.32 8.11 13.60
CA LYS A 130 19.64 9.00 14.56
C LYS A 130 18.30 9.43 13.99
N LEU A 131 17.23 9.33 14.79
CA LEU A 131 15.90 9.79 14.40
C LEU A 131 15.93 11.33 14.24
N ILE A 132 15.58 11.81 13.05
CA ILE A 132 15.55 13.24 12.71
C ILE A 132 14.14 13.76 12.42
N ASP A 133 13.19 12.89 12.07
CA ASP A 133 11.81 13.27 11.80
C ASP A 133 10.81 12.14 12.09
N ARG A 134 9.56 12.51 12.40
CA ARG A 134 8.44 11.58 12.60
C ARG A 134 7.10 12.21 12.17
N GLU A 135 6.33 11.44 11.41
CA GLU A 135 4.96 11.76 10.97
C GLU A 135 3.99 10.64 11.37
#